data_AF-A0A392SVJ8-F1
#
_entry.id   AF-A0A392SVJ8-F1
#
_cell.length_a   1.000
_cell.length_b   1.000
_cell.length_c   1.000
_cell.angle_alpha   90.00
_cell.angle_beta   90.00
_cell.angle_gamma   90.00
#
_symmetry.space_group_name_H-M   'P 1'
#
loop_
_entity.id
_entity.type
_entity.pdbx_description
1 polymer ?
#
loop_
_entity_poly.entity_id
_entity_poly.type
_entity_poly.pdbx_seq_one_letter_code
_entity_poly.pdbx_strand_id
1 'polypeptide(L)' 'MDSSTIVSALSKCRYNRSYWGRIARRCGGIIDRDSRVSIGWVRRTGNRAAHTLANWAIVEPNKTWTDE' A
#
# COMPACT_ATOMS: atom_id res chain seq x y z
N MET A 1 5.61 4.09 1.88
CA MET A 1 5.27 2.72 2.35
C MET A 1 6.40 2.18 3.22
N ASP A 2 6.11 1.45 4.30
CA ASP A 2 7.13 0.94 5.25
C ASP A 2 7.66 -0.46 4.93
N SER A 3 6.97 -1.22 4.07
CA SER A 3 7.46 -2.50 3.56
C SER A 3 8.41 -2.32 2.38
N SER A 4 9.70 -2.62 2.58
CA SER A 4 10.72 -2.56 1.53
C SER A 4 10.48 -3.59 0.43
N THR A 5 9.90 -4.76 0.76
CA THR A 5 9.57 -5.82 -0.19
C THR A 5 8.56 -5.36 -1.22
N ILE A 6 7.50 -4.67 -0.78
CA ILE A 6 6.43 -4.22 -1.68
C ILE A 6 6.91 -3.05 -2.54
N VAL A 7 7.62 -2.09 -1.96
CA VAL A 7 8.21 -0.97 -2.72
C VAL A 7 9.19 -1.48 -3.78
N SER A 8 10.04 -2.45 -3.43
CA SER A 8 10.98 -3.06 -4.37
C SER A 8 10.27 -3.83 -5.49
N ALA A 9 9.18 -4.53 -5.18
CA ALA A 9 8.39 -5.26 -6.18
C ALA A 9 7.72 -4.30 -7.17
N LEU A 10 7.21 -3.17 -6.69
CA LEU A 10 6.58 -2.13 -7.50
C LEU A 10 7.61 -1.38 -8.35
N SER A 11 8.72 -0.95 -7.75
CA SER A 11 9.78 -0.23 -8.44
C SER A 11 10.47 -1.09 -9.52
N LYS A 12 10.65 -2.40 -9.27
CA LYS A 12 11.25 -3.33 -10.23
C LYS A 12 10.24 -3.98 -11.18
N CYS A 13 8.94 -3.69 -11.03
CA CYS A 13 7.85 -4.38 -11.72
C CYS A 13 7.92 -5.92 -11.62
N ARG A 14 8.51 -6.45 -10.54
CA ARG A 14 8.68 -7.90 -10.31
C ARG A 14 7.65 -8.36 -9.29
N TYR A 15 6.53 -8.85 -9.81
CA TYR A 15 5.41 -9.33 -9.01
C TYR A 15 5.47 -10.85 -8.85
N ASN A 16 5.40 -11.33 -7.61
CA ASN A 16 5.19 -12.75 -7.34
C ASN A 16 3.73 -13.14 -7.69
N ARG A 17 3.46 -14.44 -7.89
CA ARG A 17 2.10 -14.95 -8.17
C ARG A 17 1.21 -15.03 -6.92
N SER A 18 1.67 -14.51 -5.78
CA SER A 18 0.90 -14.50 -4.54
C SER A 18 -0.25 -13.49 -4.63
N TYR A 19 -1.20 -13.58 -3.69
CA TYR A 19 -2.35 -12.67 -3.61
C TYR A 19 -1.92 -11.18 -3.59
N TRP A 20 -0.79 -10.89 -2.93
CA TRP A 20 -0.29 -9.54 -2.69
C TRP A 20 0.45 -9.04 -3.94
N GLY A 21 1.06 -9.97 -4.69
CA GLY A 21 1.67 -9.67 -5.99
C GLY A 21 0.66 -9.28 -7.06
N ARG A 22 -0.56 -9.83 -7.04
CA ARG A 22 -1.66 -9.36 -7.92
C ARG A 22 -2.06 -7.93 -7.61
N ILE A 23 -2.18 -7.59 -6.32
CA ILE A 23 -2.49 -6.23 -5.88
C ILE A 23 -1.36 -5.28 -6.29
N ALA A 24 -0.10 -5.67 -6.02
CA ALA A 24 1.07 -4.90 -6.42
C ALA A 24 1.12 -4.68 -7.95
N ARG A 25 0.80 -5.68 -8.77
CA ARG A 25 0.74 -5.50 -10.23
C ARG A 25 -0.29 -4.44 -10.64
N ARG A 26 -1.47 -4.44 -10.01
CA ARG A 26 -2.51 -3.44 -10.29
C ARG A 26 -2.04 -2.04 -9.89
N CYS A 27 -1.42 -1.90 -8.72
CA CYS A 27 -0.83 -0.64 -8.28
C CYS A 27 0.30 -0.16 -9.21
N GLY A 28 1.16 -1.07 -9.65
CA GLY A 28 2.23 -0.76 -10.61
C GLY A 28 1.70 -0.24 -11.93
N GLY A 29 0.60 -0.81 -12.45
CA GLY A 29 -0.05 -0.28 -13.66
C GLY A 29 -0.66 1.11 -13.48
N ILE A 30 -1.07 1.48 -12.27
CA ILE A 30 -1.56 2.84 -11.98
C ILE A 30 -0.39 3.83 -11.93
N ILE A 31 0.71 3.44 -11.28
CA ILE A 31 1.94 4.24 -11.22
C ILE A 31 2.54 4.45 -12.62
N ASP A 32 2.51 3.41 -13.47
CA ASP A 32 3.00 3.50 -14.86
C ASP A 32 2.11 4.40 -15.73
N ARG A 33 0.79 4.42 -15.47
CA ARG A 33 -0.18 5.24 -16.20
C ARG A 33 -0.17 6.71 -15.78
N ASP A 34 0.13 7.01 -14.52
CA ASP A 34 0.17 8.38 -14.00
C ASP A 34 1.55 8.74 -13.48
N SER A 35 2.30 9.50 -14.31
CA SER A 35 3.67 9.95 -14.00
C SER A 35 3.76 10.90 -12.80
N ARG A 36 2.62 11.36 -12.25
CA ARG A 36 2.58 12.17 -11.03
C ARG A 36 2.64 11.33 -9.75
N VAL A 37 2.46 10.01 -9.87
CA VAL A 37 2.47 9.11 -8.72
C VAL A 37 3.85 8.46 -8.63
N SER A 38 4.55 8.70 -7.52
CA SER A 38 5.81 8.04 -7.21
C SER A 38 5.67 7.13 -6.00
N ILE A 39 6.48 6.08 -5.94
CA ILE A 39 6.51 5.17 -4.79
C ILE A 39 7.88 5.23 -4.11
N GLY A 40 7.84 5.46 -2.80
CA GLY A 40 9.03 5.54 -1.95
C GLY A 40 8.91 4.65 -0.72
N TRP A 41 10.04 4.06 -0.34
CA TRP A 41 10.18 3.43 0.96
C TRP A 41 10.41 4.51 2.02
N VAL A 42 9.64 4.44 3.11
CA VAL A 42 9.79 5.33 4.26
C VAL A 42 9.87 4.50 5.53
N ARG A 43 10.58 4.98 6.54
CA ARG A 43 10.60 4.32 7.85
C ARG A 43 9.19 4.29 8.45
N ARG A 44 8.89 3.24 9.22
CA ARG A 44 7.59 3.07 9.88
C ARG A 44 7.19 4.25 10.76
N THR A 45 8.17 4.92 11.37
CA THR A 45 7.97 6.17 12.12
C THR A 45 7.37 7.30 11.27
N GLY A 46 7.74 7.37 9.98
CA GLY A 46 7.16 8.29 9.01
C GLY A 46 5.83 7.81 8.39
N ASN A 47 5.47 6.54 8.58
CA ASN A 47 4.21 5.95 8.11
C ASN A 47 3.21 5.68 9.26
N ARG A 48 3.30 6.48 10.33
CA ARG A 48 2.59 6.22 11.59
C ARG A 48 1.07 6.31 11.43
N ALA A 49 0.58 7.27 10.64
CA ALA A 49 -0.85 7.42 10.35
C ALA A 49 -1.44 6.21 9.61
N ALA A 50 -0.76 5.72 8.56
CA ALA A 50 -1.20 4.51 7.86
C ALA A 50 -1.12 3.28 8.77
N HIS A 51 -0.11 3.22 9.64
CA HIS A 51 0.00 2.12 10.60
C HIS A 51 -1.14 2.13 11.62
N THR A 52 -1.50 3.30 12.17
CA THR A 52 -2.64 3.41 13.11
C THR A 52 -3.96 3.09 12.43
N LEU A 53 -4.18 3.56 11.20
CA LEU A 53 -5.39 3.24 10.42
C LEU A 53 -5.52 1.74 10.14
N ALA A 54 -4.41 1.08 9.78
CA ALA A 54 -4.40 -0.37 9.58
C ALA A 54 -4.74 -1.12 10.89
N ASN A 55 -4.20 -0.68 12.03
CA ASN A 55 -4.53 -1.26 13.32
C ASN A 55 -6.00 -1.04 13.68
N TRP A 56 -6.56 0.14 13.41
CA TRP A 56 -7.98 0.41 13.64
C TRP A 56 -8.87 -0.48 12.77
N ALA A 57 -8.53 -0.68 11.50
CA ALA A 57 -9.28 -1.58 10.62
C ALA A 57 -9.24 -3.05 11.07
N ILE A 58 -8.20 -3.48 11.79
CA ILE A 58 -8.14 -4.81 12.41
C ILE A 58 -9.05 -4.90 13.63
N VAL A 59 -9.12 -3.83 14.44
CA VAL A 59 -9.87 -3.81 15.71
C VAL A 59 -11.37 -3.63 15.47
N GLU A 60 -11.78 -2.79 14.52
CA GLU A 60 -13.19 -2.55 14.18
C GLU A 60 -13.44 -2.76 12.67
N PRO A 61 -13.43 -4.01 12.18
CA PRO A 61 -13.84 -4.29 10.81
C PRO A 61 -15.33 -3.96 10.65
N ASN A 62 -15.69 -3.19 9.62
CA ASN A 62 -17.06 -2.80 9.23
C ASN A 62 -17.73 -1.67 10.03
N LYS A 63 -16.97 -0.82 10.72
CA LYS A 63 -17.53 0.48 11.14
C LYS A 63 -17.65 1.37 9.91
N THR A 64 -18.87 1.66 9.48
CA THR A 64 -19.11 2.68 8.44
C THR A 64 -18.86 4.04 9.08
N TRP A 65 -17.74 4.69 8.75
CA TRP A 65 -17.39 6.04 9.23
C TRP A 65 -18.22 7.12 8.51
N THR A 66 -19.48 6.81 8.27
CA THR A 66 -20.51 7.65 7.67
C THR A 66 -21.71 7.53 8.59
N ASP A 67 -21.64 8.21 9.73
CA ASP A 67 -22.84 8.64 10.43
C ASP A 67 -23.29 9.93 9.72
N GLU A 68 -24.45 9.88 9.07
CA GLU A 68 -25.24 11.09 8.75
C GLU A 68 -25.90 11.64 10.02
#